data_AF-A0A0H3CAU9-F1
#
_entry.id   AF-A0A0H3CAU9-F1
#
_cell.length_a   1.000
_cell.length_b   1.000
_cell.length_c   1.000
_cell.angle_alpha   90.00
_cell.angle_beta   90.00
_cell.angle_gamma   90.00
#
_symmetry.space_group_name_H-M   'P 1'
#
loop_
_entity.id
_entity.type
_entity.pdbx_description
1 polymer ?
#
loop_
_entity_poly.entity_id
_entity_poly.type
_entity_poly.pdbx_seq_one_letter_code
_entity_poly.pdbx_strand_id
1 'polypeptide(L)'
;MAKTVFQKNQRVWVDSVGCWAVVERIVPVWAKGFDEPVRVTYDVGLGREFQAQELKPEDKVDPQESGMASNWRVLRARNKWQQEGDCAHHPYPGTYPVVVTDPNDWGGWRTPGAEYDRDPYKMEYQARLIASAPRLQAIAREILTLVADNPEDAPPALSALAEKVMTVERYLQESPSAPPSGD
;
A
#
# COMPACT_ATOMS: atom_id res chain seq x y z
N MET A 1 29.76 10.46 3.12
CA MET A 1 29.36 10.66 1.72
C MET A 1 28.15 9.79 1.44
N ALA A 2 27.05 10.39 0.96
CA ALA A 2 25.89 9.61 0.55
C ALA A 2 26.05 9.15 -0.91
N LYS A 3 25.91 7.85 -1.15
CA LYS A 3 25.92 7.26 -2.49
C LYS A 3 24.49 6.93 -2.90
N THR A 4 24.23 7.03 -4.20
CA THR A 4 23.00 6.53 -4.80
C THR A 4 22.98 5.02 -4.73
N VAL A 5 21.88 4.47 -4.22
CA VAL A 5 21.59 3.03 -4.14
C VAL A 5 20.73 2.60 -5.32
N PHE A 6 19.80 3.46 -5.75
CA PHE A 6 18.92 3.24 -6.89
C PHE A 6 19.18 4.24 -8.01
N GLN A 7 18.83 3.84 -9.23
CA GLN A 7 18.98 4.66 -10.43
C GLN A 7 17.64 5.24 -10.88
N LYS A 8 17.68 6.34 -11.65
CA LYS A 8 16.49 6.87 -12.32
C LYS A 8 15.91 5.80 -13.26
N ASN A 9 14.58 5.72 -13.33
CA ASN A 9 13.80 4.74 -14.07
C ASN A 9 13.94 3.28 -13.57
N GLN A 10 14.56 3.05 -12.40
CA GLN A 10 14.58 1.73 -11.77
C GLN A 10 13.23 1.44 -11.11
N ARG A 11 12.66 0.25 -11.34
CA ARG A 11 11.49 -0.25 -10.62
C ARG A 11 11.90 -0.69 -9.22
N VAL A 12 11.16 -0.22 -8.21
CA VAL A 12 11.43 -0.47 -6.79
C VAL A 12 10.14 -0.76 -6.04
N TRP A 13 10.20 -1.64 -5.04
CA TRP A 13 9.13 -1.86 -4.09
C TRP A 13 9.25 -0.85 -2.95
N VAL A 14 8.14 -0.21 -2.59
CA VAL A 14 8.08 0.80 -1.52
C VAL A 14 7.51 0.16 -0.27
N ASP A 15 8.35 -0.17 0.71
CA ASP A 15 7.95 -0.95 1.90
C ASP A 15 6.83 -0.28 2.72
N SER A 16 6.89 1.04 2.89
CA SER A 16 5.90 1.78 3.70
C SER A 16 4.52 1.89 3.03
N VAL A 17 4.45 1.71 1.70
CA VAL A 17 3.20 1.81 0.93
C VAL A 17 2.71 0.43 0.49
N GLY A 18 3.61 -0.53 0.30
CA GLY A 18 3.30 -1.88 -0.17
C GLY A 18 2.95 -1.92 -1.65
N CYS A 19 3.64 -1.14 -2.48
CA CYS A 19 3.41 -1.13 -3.93
C CYS A 19 4.72 -0.99 -4.73
N TRP A 20 4.64 -1.35 -6.01
CA TRP A 20 5.70 -1.08 -6.98
C TRP A 20 5.61 0.34 -7.53
N ALA A 21 6.75 1.01 -7.59
CA ALA A 21 6.90 2.32 -8.20
C ALA A 21 8.19 2.40 -9.03
N VAL A 22 8.35 3.50 -9.78
CA VAL A 22 9.56 3.77 -10.56
C VAL A 22 10.26 4.99 -9.96
N VAL A 23 11.58 4.93 -9.82
CA VAL A 23 12.37 6.08 -9.36
C VAL A 23 12.33 7.17 -10.44
N GLU A 24 11.55 8.22 -10.22
CA GLU A 24 11.43 9.34 -11.13
C GLU A 24 12.63 10.28 -11.03
N ARG A 25 13.09 10.52 -9.80
CA ARG A 25 14.20 11.44 -9.52
C ARG A 25 15.00 11.02 -8.29
N ILE A 26 16.32 11.18 -8.41
CA ILE A 26 17.27 11.07 -7.29
C ILE A 26 17.43 12.48 -6.72
N VAL A 27 17.13 12.65 -5.43
CA VAL A 27 17.16 13.95 -4.75
C VAL A 27 18.35 14.00 -3.76
N PRO A 28 19.45 14.68 -4.13
CA PRO A 28 20.56 14.91 -3.20
C PRO A 28 20.19 15.98 -2.17
N VAL A 29 20.39 15.68 -0.89
CA VAL A 29 20.19 16.60 0.23
C VAL A 29 21.54 17.19 0.64
N TRP A 30 21.61 18.52 0.68
CA TRP A 30 22.83 19.29 0.96
C TRP A 30 22.76 19.93 2.35
N ALA A 31 23.90 20.01 3.03
CA ALA A 31 24.04 20.73 4.30
C ALA A 31 25.05 21.88 4.13
N LYS A 32 24.82 22.99 4.82
CA LYS A 32 25.72 24.16 4.77
C LYS A 32 27.13 23.76 5.24
N GLY A 33 28.15 24.11 4.45
CA GLY A 33 29.55 23.81 4.75
C GLY A 33 30.05 22.45 4.27
N PHE A 34 29.26 21.74 3.45
CA PHE A 34 29.68 20.50 2.78
C PHE A 34 29.68 20.69 1.26
N ASP A 35 30.74 20.23 0.60
CA ASP A 35 30.89 20.26 -0.87
C ASP A 35 30.24 19.04 -1.55
N GLU A 36 29.69 18.12 -0.76
CA GLU A 36 29.04 16.89 -1.21
C GLU A 36 27.68 16.70 -0.51
N PRO A 37 26.73 15.99 -1.14
CA PRO A 37 25.44 15.71 -0.51
C PRO A 37 25.59 14.82 0.72
N VAL A 38 24.92 15.22 1.80
CA VAL A 38 24.92 14.52 3.09
C VAL A 38 23.99 13.31 3.09
N ARG A 39 22.96 13.31 2.24
CA ARG A 39 21.98 12.23 2.10
C ARG A 39 21.43 12.21 0.69
N VAL A 40 20.96 11.05 0.23
CA VAL A 40 20.20 10.90 -1.01
C VAL A 40 18.82 10.35 -0.66
N THR A 41 17.78 10.98 -1.18
CA THR A 41 16.39 10.52 -1.15
C THR A 41 15.89 10.28 -2.58
N TYR A 42 14.78 9.58 -2.72
CA TYR A 42 14.21 9.17 -4.01
C TYR A 42 12.77 9.64 -4.11
N ASP A 43 12.46 10.29 -5.22
CA ASP A 43 11.10 10.60 -5.61
C ASP A 43 10.59 9.48 -6.53
N VAL A 44 9.44 8.91 -6.16
CA VAL A 44 8.82 7.77 -6.85
C VAL A 44 7.36 8.07 -7.24
N GLY A 45 6.97 9.35 -7.25
CA GLY A 45 5.62 9.77 -7.67
C GLY A 45 4.52 9.55 -6.63
N LEU A 46 4.86 9.22 -5.37
CA LEU A 46 3.89 8.92 -4.30
C LEU A 46 3.70 10.09 -3.31
N GLY A 47 3.96 11.32 -3.74
CA GLY A 47 3.66 12.54 -2.97
C GLY A 47 4.62 12.85 -1.81
N ARG A 48 5.70 12.07 -1.63
CA ARG A 48 6.84 12.37 -0.76
C ARG A 48 8.11 11.72 -1.27
N GLU A 49 9.25 12.15 -0.72
CA GLU A 49 10.54 11.50 -0.93
C GLU A 49 10.73 10.32 0.04
N PHE A 50 11.45 9.29 -0.43
CA PHE A 50 11.74 8.06 0.31
C PHE A 50 13.25 7.89 0.50
N GLN A 51 13.65 7.28 1.62
CA GLN A 51 15.04 6.89 1.86
C GLN A 51 15.34 5.53 1.22
N ALA A 52 16.62 5.25 0.96
CA ALA A 52 17.04 3.98 0.36
C ALA A 52 16.55 2.75 1.15
N GLN A 53 16.49 2.84 2.48
CA GLN A 53 16.05 1.75 3.35
C GLN A 53 14.54 1.46 3.29
N GLU A 54 13.75 2.37 2.70
CA GLU A 54 12.30 2.20 2.49
C GLU A 54 11.99 1.58 1.12
N LEU A 55 13.02 1.33 0.32
CA LEU A 55 12.92 0.85 -1.06
C LEU A 55 13.68 -0.48 -1.22
N LYS A 56 13.12 -1.40 -1.99
CA LYS A 56 13.77 -2.65 -2.36
C LYS A 56 13.85 -2.79 -3.89
N PRO A 57 14.99 -3.23 -4.44
CA PRO A 57 15.08 -3.52 -5.87
C PRO A 57 14.28 -4.79 -6.20
N GLU A 58 13.81 -4.90 -7.44
CA GLU A 58 12.92 -5.97 -7.91
C GLU A 58 13.43 -7.38 -7.60
N ASP A 59 14.73 -7.58 -7.78
CA ASP A 59 15.49 -8.82 -7.58
C ASP A 59 15.70 -9.20 -6.10
N LYS A 60 15.36 -8.32 -5.14
CA LYS A 60 15.48 -8.60 -3.69
C LYS A 60 14.15 -8.65 -2.96
N VAL A 61 13.04 -8.62 -3.69
CA VAL A 61 11.72 -8.77 -3.09
C VAL A 61 11.32 -10.24 -3.20
N ASP A 62 11.27 -10.93 -2.06
CA ASP A 62 10.70 -12.26 -2.02
C ASP A 62 9.19 -12.15 -2.33
N PRO A 63 8.67 -12.84 -3.36
CA PRO A 63 7.24 -12.82 -3.68
C PRO A 63 6.35 -13.22 -2.50
N GLN A 64 6.89 -14.01 -1.57
CA GLN A 64 6.21 -14.46 -0.36
C GLN A 64 6.20 -13.39 0.75
N GLU A 65 7.29 -12.64 0.94
CA GLU A 65 7.36 -11.56 1.95
C GLU A 65 6.41 -10.40 1.63
N SER A 66 6.13 -10.17 0.35
CA SER A 66 5.30 -9.06 -0.12
C SER A 66 3.82 -9.17 0.29
N GLY A 67 3.33 -10.39 0.57
CA GLY A 67 1.90 -10.65 0.82
C GLY A 67 1.58 -11.22 2.19
N MET A 68 2.51 -11.92 2.87
CA MET A 68 2.22 -12.58 4.16
C MET A 68 2.57 -11.72 5.40
N ALA A 69 3.38 -10.66 5.26
CA ALA A 69 3.87 -9.88 6.41
C ALA A 69 3.16 -8.53 6.62
N SER A 70 2.30 -8.09 5.70
CA SER A 70 1.57 -6.82 5.83
C SER A 70 0.41 -6.98 6.82
N ASN A 71 0.73 -6.81 8.10
CA ASN A 71 -0.24 -6.72 9.20
C ASN A 71 -0.99 -5.38 9.13
N TRP A 72 -1.84 -5.22 8.12
CA TRP A 72 -2.75 -4.09 8.06
C TRP A 72 -3.72 -4.18 9.23
N ARG A 73 -3.90 -3.07 9.95
CA ARG A 73 -4.72 -3.01 11.16
C ARG A 73 -5.78 -1.93 11.03
N VAL A 74 -6.95 -2.17 11.61
CA VAL A 74 -7.95 -1.12 11.81
C VAL A 74 -7.69 -0.47 13.15
N LEU A 75 -7.29 0.78 13.15
CA LEU A 75 -7.21 1.64 14.32
C LEU A 75 -8.38 2.62 14.34
N ARG A 76 -8.53 3.33 15.45
CA ARG A 76 -9.50 4.41 15.59
C ARG A 76 -8.83 5.74 15.79
N ALA A 77 -9.21 6.72 14.99
CA ALA A 77 -8.81 8.10 15.14
C ALA A 77 -9.95 8.93 15.74
N ARG A 78 -9.62 9.94 16.54
CA ARG A 78 -10.60 10.89 17.07
C ARG A 78 -11.07 11.84 15.98
N ASN A 79 -12.38 12.04 15.89
CA ASN A 79 -12.96 13.09 15.07
C ASN A 79 -12.75 14.44 15.76
N LYS A 80 -12.05 15.36 15.09
CA LYS A 80 -11.78 16.71 15.63
C LYS A 80 -12.94 17.69 15.42
N TRP A 81 -13.89 17.34 14.55
CA TRP A 81 -14.92 18.25 14.06
C TRP A 81 -16.34 17.88 14.52
N GLN A 82 -16.51 16.69 15.11
CA GLN A 82 -17.80 16.19 15.56
C GLN A 82 -17.64 15.61 16.97
N GLN A 83 -18.48 16.04 17.91
CA GLN A 83 -18.45 15.52 19.28
C GLN A 83 -19.23 14.21 19.36
N GLU A 84 -18.97 13.42 20.40
CA GLU A 84 -19.65 12.13 20.63
C GLU A 84 -21.18 12.27 20.69
N GLY A 85 -21.68 13.37 21.27
CA GLY A 85 -23.12 13.64 21.35
C GLY A 85 -23.77 13.86 19.98
N ASP A 86 -23.08 14.51 19.05
CA ASP A 86 -23.58 14.83 17.71
C ASP A 86 -23.71 13.57 16.83
N CYS A 87 -23.01 12.51 17.21
CA CYS A 87 -22.94 11.25 16.48
C CYS A 87 -23.22 10.03 17.36
N ALA A 88 -24.08 10.19 18.36
CA ALA A 88 -24.42 9.11 19.31
C ALA A 88 -25.04 7.87 18.63
N HIS A 89 -25.56 8.03 17.41
CA HIS A 89 -26.12 6.96 16.59
C HIS A 89 -25.04 6.14 15.85
N HIS A 90 -23.78 6.57 15.86
CA HIS A 90 -22.68 5.80 15.29
C HIS A 90 -22.35 4.58 16.17
N PRO A 91 -21.84 3.48 15.60
CA PRO A 91 -21.33 2.35 16.37
C PRO A 91 -20.15 2.74 17.28
N TYR A 92 -19.37 3.74 16.89
CA TYR A 92 -18.27 4.31 17.68
C TYR A 92 -18.29 5.85 17.61
N PRO A 93 -19.12 6.51 18.43
CA PRO A 93 -19.24 7.96 18.45
C PRO A 93 -17.90 8.68 18.68
N GLY A 94 -17.72 9.84 18.06
CA GLY A 94 -16.52 10.68 18.20
C GLY A 94 -15.26 10.13 17.56
N THR A 95 -15.32 8.98 16.87
CA THR A 95 -14.18 8.33 16.23
C THR A 95 -14.52 7.81 14.84
N TYR A 96 -13.51 7.49 14.04
CA TYR A 96 -13.66 6.85 12.74
C TYR A 96 -12.54 5.82 12.50
N PRO A 97 -12.77 4.80 11.66
CA PRO A 97 -11.77 3.77 11.39
C PRO A 97 -10.66 4.31 10.48
N VAL A 98 -9.43 3.88 10.75
CA VAL A 98 -8.24 4.13 9.94
C VAL A 98 -7.56 2.79 9.69
N VAL A 99 -7.29 2.47 8.44
CA VAL A 99 -6.52 1.27 8.09
C VAL A 99 -5.06 1.66 7.97
N VAL A 100 -4.24 1.22 8.92
CA VAL A 100 -2.80 1.47 8.93
C VAL A 100 -2.07 0.33 8.23
N THR A 101 -1.11 0.70 7.37
CA THR A 101 -0.28 -0.22 6.59
C THR A 101 1.17 -0.24 7.04
N ASP A 102 1.60 0.81 7.76
CA ASP A 102 2.96 0.98 8.27
C ASP A 102 3.14 0.33 9.67
N PRO A 103 4.31 -0.24 9.99
CA PRO A 103 4.60 -0.80 11.31
C PRO A 103 4.43 0.17 12.48
N ASN A 104 4.69 1.47 12.28
CA ASN A 104 4.62 2.51 13.32
C ASN A 104 3.25 3.16 13.43
N ASP A 105 2.23 2.62 12.76
CA ASP A 105 0.85 3.14 12.74
C ASP A 105 0.75 4.58 12.20
N TRP A 106 1.69 4.98 11.33
CA TRP A 106 1.70 6.29 10.71
C TRP A 106 0.95 6.30 9.39
N GLY A 107 0.00 7.21 9.26
CA GLY A 107 -0.79 7.36 8.03
C GLY A 107 -1.77 6.22 7.82
N GLY A 108 -2.13 5.96 6.56
CA GLY A 108 -3.06 4.90 6.19
C GLY A 108 -4.32 5.39 5.47
N TRP A 109 -5.16 4.44 5.07
CA TRP A 109 -6.43 4.71 4.43
C TRP A 109 -7.44 5.21 5.48
N ARG A 110 -8.16 6.28 5.15
CA ARG A 110 -9.15 6.91 6.03
C ARG A 110 -10.38 7.32 5.24
N THR A 111 -11.53 7.18 5.87
CA THR A 111 -12.81 7.68 5.35
C THR A 111 -12.98 9.16 5.68
N PRO A 112 -13.45 10.01 4.74
CA PRO A 112 -13.89 11.36 5.05
C PRO A 112 -15.00 11.37 6.11
N GLY A 113 -14.97 12.33 7.04
CA GLY A 113 -15.96 12.39 8.14
C GLY A 113 -17.42 12.42 7.65
N ALA A 114 -17.70 13.14 6.57
CA ALA A 114 -19.05 13.22 5.98
C ALA A 114 -19.53 11.88 5.38
N GLU A 115 -18.62 11.00 4.92
CA GLU A 115 -18.99 9.67 4.45
C GLU A 115 -19.23 8.71 5.62
N TYR A 116 -18.44 8.83 6.68
CA TYR A 116 -18.66 8.07 7.91
C TYR A 116 -19.98 8.41 8.58
N ASP A 117 -20.33 9.70 8.64
CA ASP A 117 -21.61 10.18 9.20
C ASP A 117 -22.83 9.66 8.42
N ARG A 118 -22.68 9.47 7.10
CA ARG A 118 -23.76 8.99 6.25
C ARG A 118 -24.12 7.51 6.49
N ASP A 119 -23.11 6.66 6.63
CA ASP A 119 -23.30 5.21 6.83
C ASP A 119 -22.09 4.60 7.57
N PRO A 120 -22.04 4.71 8.90
CA PRO A 120 -20.86 4.31 9.65
C PRO A 120 -20.68 2.78 9.65
N TYR A 121 -21.75 2.00 9.58
CA TYR A 121 -21.67 0.54 9.57
C TYR A 121 -21.03 0.01 8.27
N LYS A 122 -21.38 0.62 7.13
CA LYS A 122 -20.74 0.29 5.85
C LYS A 122 -19.26 0.64 5.88
N MET A 123 -18.88 1.80 6.41
CA MET A 123 -17.48 2.21 6.49
C MET A 123 -16.67 1.31 7.41
N GLU A 124 -17.24 0.90 8.55
CA GLU A 124 -16.66 -0.08 9.47
C GLU A 124 -16.43 -1.44 8.79
N TYR A 125 -17.37 -1.90 7.98
CA TYR A 125 -17.21 -3.12 7.19
C TYR A 125 -16.10 -2.97 6.14
N GLN A 126 -16.08 -1.86 5.40
CA GLN A 126 -15.06 -1.59 4.39
C GLN A 126 -13.66 -1.52 4.99
N ALA A 127 -13.48 -0.88 6.15
CA ALA A 127 -12.20 -0.83 6.83
C ALA A 127 -11.70 -2.24 7.18
N ARG A 128 -12.57 -3.13 7.69
CA ARG A 128 -12.22 -4.53 7.97
C ARG A 128 -11.89 -5.32 6.70
N LEU A 129 -12.61 -5.08 5.61
CA LEU A 129 -12.35 -5.71 4.31
C LEU A 129 -10.97 -5.30 3.77
N ILE A 130 -10.67 -4.01 3.76
CA ILE A 130 -9.38 -3.46 3.33
C ILE A 130 -8.25 -4.02 4.21
N ALA A 131 -8.38 -3.97 5.54
CA ALA A 131 -7.37 -4.52 6.45
C ALA A 131 -7.18 -6.05 6.30
N SER A 132 -8.12 -6.75 5.69
CA SER A 132 -8.00 -8.18 5.40
C SER A 132 -7.44 -8.48 4.00
N ALA A 133 -7.25 -7.46 3.15
CA ALA A 133 -6.83 -7.63 1.77
C ALA A 133 -5.49 -8.40 1.63
N PRO A 134 -4.44 -8.15 2.43
CA PRO A 134 -3.20 -8.94 2.31
C PRO A 134 -3.39 -10.44 2.57
N ARG A 135 -4.21 -10.78 3.57
CA ARG A 135 -4.53 -12.19 3.89
C ARG A 135 -5.33 -12.84 2.78
N LEU A 136 -6.29 -12.12 2.20
CA LEU A 136 -7.06 -12.61 1.04
C LEU A 136 -6.16 -12.79 -0.18
N GLN A 137 -5.21 -11.87 -0.41
CA GLN A 137 -4.24 -11.97 -1.49
C GLN A 137 -3.31 -13.19 -1.32
N ALA A 138 -2.84 -13.46 -0.11
CA ALA A 138 -2.02 -14.64 0.18
C ALA A 138 -2.77 -15.94 -0.17
N ILE A 139 -4.03 -16.08 0.28
CA ILE A 139 -4.89 -17.23 -0.07
C ILE A 139 -5.08 -17.33 -1.59
N ALA A 140 -5.31 -16.20 -2.27
CA ALA A 140 -5.47 -16.17 -3.71
C ALA A 140 -4.21 -16.62 -4.45
N ARG A 141 -3.01 -16.26 -3.95
CA ARG A 141 -1.72 -16.73 -4.49
C ARG A 141 -1.49 -18.21 -4.25
N GLU A 142 -1.91 -18.75 -3.11
CA GLU A 142 -1.88 -20.20 -2.86
C GLU A 142 -2.72 -20.95 -3.89
N ILE A 143 -3.89 -20.42 -4.28
CA ILE A 143 -4.70 -21.00 -5.37
C ILE A 143 -3.94 -21.00 -6.70
N LEU A 144 -3.24 -19.90 -7.03
CA LEU A 144 -2.42 -19.83 -8.24
C LEU A 144 -1.32 -20.89 -8.24
N THR A 145 -0.61 -21.04 -7.12
CA THR A 145 0.43 -22.06 -6.96
C THR A 145 -0.12 -23.47 -7.15
N LEU A 146 -1.25 -23.79 -6.50
CA LEU A 146 -1.87 -25.11 -6.63
C LEU A 146 -2.23 -25.47 -8.07
N VAL A 147 -2.76 -24.51 -8.85
CA VAL A 147 -3.11 -24.72 -10.26
C VAL A 147 -1.85 -24.80 -11.13
N ALA A 148 -0.83 -24.01 -10.84
CA ALA A 148 0.42 -24.00 -11.60
C ALA A 148 1.24 -25.29 -11.42
N ASP A 149 1.23 -25.86 -10.21
CA ASP A 149 1.98 -27.07 -9.88
C ASP A 149 1.35 -28.34 -10.49
N ASN A 150 0.03 -28.33 -10.75
CA ASN A 150 -0.71 -29.49 -11.27
C ASN A 150 -1.73 -29.07 -12.35
N PRO A 151 -1.29 -28.53 -13.50
CA PRO A 151 -2.19 -27.87 -14.45
C PRO A 151 -3.16 -28.84 -15.15
N GLU A 152 -2.75 -30.08 -15.38
CA GLU A 152 -3.59 -31.14 -15.97
C GLU A 152 -4.68 -31.69 -15.02
N ASP A 153 -4.45 -31.58 -13.70
CA ASP A 153 -5.35 -32.10 -12.67
C ASP A 153 -6.25 -31.02 -12.05
N ALA A 154 -6.02 -29.75 -12.38
CA ALA A 154 -6.79 -28.63 -11.86
C ALA A 154 -8.25 -28.68 -12.36
N PRO A 155 -9.26 -28.73 -11.46
CA PRO A 155 -10.66 -28.68 -11.87
C PRO A 155 -10.98 -27.40 -12.65
N PRO A 156 -11.82 -27.45 -13.71
CA PRO A 156 -12.11 -26.27 -14.54
C PRO A 156 -12.60 -25.04 -13.74
N ALA A 157 -13.36 -25.26 -12.66
CA ALA A 157 -13.80 -24.18 -11.77
C ALA A 157 -12.65 -23.51 -11.01
N LEU A 158 -11.62 -24.28 -10.63
CA LEU A 158 -10.43 -23.76 -9.96
C LEU A 158 -9.54 -23.00 -10.93
N SER A 159 -9.37 -23.50 -12.16
CA SER A 159 -8.64 -22.80 -13.23
C SER A 159 -9.31 -21.45 -13.56
N ALA A 160 -10.64 -21.41 -13.65
CA ALA A 160 -11.38 -20.17 -13.87
C ALA A 160 -11.25 -19.17 -12.69
N LEU A 161 -11.06 -19.65 -11.45
CA LEU A 161 -10.75 -18.78 -10.32
C LEU A 161 -9.32 -18.25 -10.41
N ALA A 162 -8.35 -19.09 -10.79
CA ALA A 162 -6.97 -18.68 -10.99
C ALA A 162 -6.84 -17.56 -12.04
N GLU A 163 -7.55 -17.66 -13.16
CA GLU A 163 -7.59 -16.60 -14.19
C GLU A 163 -8.11 -15.26 -13.65
N LYS A 164 -9.14 -15.30 -12.79
CA LYS A 164 -9.68 -14.10 -12.14
C LYS A 164 -8.67 -13.50 -11.18
N VAL A 165 -8.00 -14.33 -10.38
CA VAL A 165 -6.93 -13.87 -9.47
C VAL A 165 -5.79 -13.23 -10.28
N MET A 166 -5.36 -13.84 -11.38
CA MET A 166 -4.32 -13.29 -12.26
C MET A 166 -4.69 -11.91 -12.82
N THR A 167 -5.97 -11.69 -13.13
CA THR A 167 -6.46 -10.38 -13.58
C THR A 167 -6.32 -9.32 -12.49
N VAL A 168 -6.66 -9.68 -11.24
CA VAL A 168 -6.50 -8.78 -10.08
C VAL A 168 -5.02 -8.52 -9.78
N GLU A 169 -4.18 -9.57 -9.77
CA GLU A 169 -2.72 -9.41 -9.54
C GLU A 169 -2.08 -8.49 -10.59
N ARG A 170 -2.46 -8.62 -11.87
CA ARG A 170 -1.96 -7.73 -12.92
C ARG A 170 -2.34 -6.28 -12.63
N TYR A 171 -3.60 -6.03 -12.32
CA TYR A 171 -4.08 -4.69 -11.96
C TYR A 171 -3.33 -4.11 -10.75
N LEU A 172 -3.02 -4.91 -9.74
CA LEU A 172 -2.25 -4.47 -8.56
C LEU A 172 -0.76 -4.19 -8.87
N GLN A 173 -0.20 -4.85 -9.88
CA GLN A 173 1.20 -4.69 -10.28
C GLN A 173 1.44 -3.52 -11.26
N GLU A 174 0.37 -3.03 -11.91
CA GLU A 174 0.39 -1.84 -12.75
C GLU A 174 0.70 -0.61 -11.87
N SER A 175 1.82 0.07 -12.15
CA SER A 175 2.12 1.33 -11.47
C SER A 175 1.14 2.41 -11.93
N PRO A 176 0.60 3.24 -11.02
CA PRO A 176 -0.21 4.39 -11.41
C PRO A 176 0.59 5.26 -12.38
N SER A 177 0.01 5.55 -13.54
CA SER A 177 0.62 6.51 -14.47
C SER A 177 0.53 7.90 -13.85
N ALA A 178 1.60 8.68 -13.92
CA ALA A 178 1.54 10.09 -13.54
C ALA A 178 0.42 10.78 -14.35
N PRO A 179 -0.44 11.61 -13.74
CA PRO A 179 -1.39 12.41 -14.50
C PRO A 179 -0.59 13.29 -15.48
N PRO A 180 -1.10 13.51 -16.70
CA PRO A 180 -0.40 14.34 -17.68
C PRO A 180 -0.12 15.71 -17.05
N SER A 181 1.13 16.16 -17.14
CA SER A 181 1.52 17.52 -16.76
C SER A 181 0.64 18.49 -17.55
N GLY A 182 -0.26 19.17 -16.85
CA GLY A 182 -1.03 20.27 -17.42
C GLY A 182 -0.08 21.40 -17.76
N ASP A 183 -0.01 21.76 -19.04
CA ASP A 183 0.53 23.04 -19.53
C ASP A 183 -0.40 24.20 -19.13
#